data_AF-A0A0J9X4Q1-F1
#
_entry.id   AF-A0A0J9X4Q1-F1
#
_cell.length_a   1.000
_cell.length_b   1.000
_cell.length_c   1.000
_cell.angle_alpha   90.00
_cell.angle_beta   90.00
_cell.angle_gamma   90.00
#
_symmetry.space_group_name_H-M   'P 1'
#
loop_
_entity.id
_entity.type
_entity.pdbx_description
1 polymer ?
#
loop_
_entity_poly.entity_id
_entity_poly.type
_entity_poly.pdbx_seq_one_letter_code
_entity_poly.pdbx_strand_id
1 'polypeptide(L)'
;MRFQNLLSIAVISGSTMALPINLHLFKRIPGFGHDSDIKNLDSISATPLPTTTSVVQNLKARQDIVYETVYVTQEQPTPAPDNEDSDVVTVTVGINQPAATSEPAAVTTSDSTSSDSTASDSTTSDSSTTSDSSSSSTSDSVAATPSQSSDNTASSNTNGFPIPDTVSYSPYNDDSSCKTSDEVYNDLSKIASFGISSIRVYGTDCNSISTIEPNAAKLGLKINQGFWIGPSGVDSIDSGVQDLINWVKNENGGDWGLFTTLTIGNEAIYGGFVDGSTLLSKIKSVKSTLRSAGWSGSVTTAEPPQSYIDFPDLCTDTDGIDYVGLNAHPYFDANSAPADAGNFLLSQIEIAQSTCNNRNVQITETGYPSAGNTNGKAVPTKDNQATAIKSILSAMKNNCVLFTLYDDKWKTPGPYNVEQNFGFIDLY
;
A
#
# COMPACT_ATOMS: atom_id res chain seq x y z
N MET A 1 1.04 -12.36 -10.29
CA MET A 1 1.71 -11.04 -10.15
C MET A 1 3.06 -11.26 -9.44
N ARG A 2 4.19 -10.66 -9.86
CA ARG A 2 5.51 -10.92 -9.24
C ARG A 2 5.94 -9.79 -8.30
N PHE A 3 5.82 -9.99 -7.00
CA PHE A 3 6.63 -9.27 -6.01
C PHE A 3 8.03 -9.89 -5.97
N GLN A 4 9.06 -9.16 -6.39
CA GLN A 4 10.46 -9.52 -6.13
C GLN A 4 11.35 -8.29 -5.91
N ASN A 5 11.99 -8.28 -4.74
CA ASN A 5 13.29 -7.70 -4.39
C ASN A 5 13.98 -6.73 -5.37
N LEU A 6 14.26 -5.53 -4.87
CA LEU A 6 15.51 -4.82 -5.19
C LEU A 6 16.24 -4.43 -3.89
N LEU A 7 17.07 -5.35 -3.40
CA LEU A 7 18.13 -5.06 -2.43
C LEU A 7 19.47 -5.22 -3.17
N SER A 8 19.88 -4.16 -3.86
CA SER A 8 21.18 -4.07 -4.54
C SER A 8 21.62 -2.61 -4.66
N ILE A 9 22.59 -2.24 -3.84
CA ILE A 9 23.24 -0.94 -3.86
C ILE A 9 24.12 -0.87 -5.11
N ALA A 10 23.82 0.06 -6.02
CA ALA A 10 24.69 0.40 -7.14
C ALA A 10 25.26 1.82 -6.95
N VAL A 11 26.55 1.89 -6.62
CA VAL A 11 27.30 3.15 -6.58
C VAL A 11 27.52 3.64 -8.02
N ILE A 12 27.00 4.82 -8.35
CA ILE A 12 27.38 5.53 -9.59
C ILE A 12 28.37 6.63 -9.23
N SER A 13 29.56 6.59 -9.83
CA SER A 13 30.61 7.57 -9.62
C SER A 13 30.28 8.92 -10.25
N GLY A 14 30.78 10.00 -9.64
CA GLY A 14 30.48 11.35 -10.07
C GLY A 14 31.13 11.74 -11.41
N SER A 15 30.47 12.65 -12.13
CA SER A 15 31.10 13.49 -13.14
C SER A 15 30.97 14.95 -12.72
N THR A 16 32.09 15.56 -12.36
CA THR A 16 32.18 17.00 -12.05
C THR A 16 32.17 17.83 -13.33
N MET A 17 31.28 18.83 -13.44
CA MET A 17 31.58 20.08 -14.17
C MET A 17 30.96 21.28 -13.45
N ALA A 18 31.62 22.43 -13.58
CA ALA A 18 31.45 23.58 -12.70
C ALA A 18 30.39 24.59 -13.17
N LEU A 19 29.76 25.26 -12.21
CA LEU A 19 28.98 26.49 -12.42
C LEU A 19 29.91 27.71 -12.47
N PRO A 20 29.82 28.58 -13.49
CA PRO A 20 30.47 29.88 -13.46
C PRO A 20 29.67 30.90 -12.62
N ILE A 21 30.36 31.54 -11.68
CA ILE A 21 29.86 32.71 -10.94
C ILE A 21 29.67 33.87 -11.92
N ASN A 22 28.53 34.57 -11.86
CA ASN A 22 28.38 35.85 -12.54
C ASN A 22 27.99 36.96 -11.54
N LEU A 23 28.90 37.91 -11.38
CA LEU A 23 28.83 39.01 -10.42
C LEU A 23 28.10 40.19 -11.06
N HIS A 24 27.10 40.77 -10.39
CA HIS A 24 26.52 42.05 -10.80
C HIS A 24 26.65 43.11 -9.71
N LEU A 25 27.15 44.27 -10.13
CA LEU A 25 27.48 45.42 -9.29
C LEU A 25 26.22 46.04 -8.68
N PHE A 26 26.33 46.50 -7.43
CA PHE A 26 25.77 47.79 -7.07
C PHE A 26 26.79 48.66 -6.31
N LYS A 27 26.82 49.94 -6.68
CA LYS A 27 27.83 50.93 -6.29
C LYS A 27 27.14 52.09 -5.57
N ARG A 28 27.50 52.37 -4.33
CA ARG A 28 27.30 53.70 -3.72
C ARG A 28 28.37 54.02 -2.67
N ILE A 29 28.55 55.32 -2.43
CA ILE A 29 29.74 56.00 -1.89
C ILE A 29 29.43 56.59 -0.49
N PRO A 30 30.43 56.84 0.39
CA PRO A 30 30.22 56.85 1.85
C PRO A 30 30.23 58.25 2.51
N GLY A 31 29.99 58.27 3.83
CA GLY A 31 30.44 59.29 4.80
C GLY A 31 30.40 58.69 6.22
N PHE A 32 31.38 58.80 7.12
CA PHE A 32 32.19 59.90 7.68
C PHE A 32 31.72 60.33 9.09
N GLY A 33 32.66 60.38 10.06
CA GLY A 33 32.50 60.81 11.47
C GLY A 33 32.79 59.66 12.46
N HIS A 34 33.90 59.64 13.22
CA HIS A 34 34.20 60.37 14.49
C HIS A 34 33.27 59.97 15.67
N ASP A 35 33.64 59.90 16.97
CA ASP A 35 34.91 59.80 17.76
C ASP A 35 34.48 59.58 19.25
N SER A 36 35.28 59.30 20.31
CA SER A 36 36.73 59.08 20.55
C SER A 36 36.94 58.15 21.78
N ASP A 37 37.79 58.52 22.76
CA ASP A 37 37.87 58.17 24.20
C ASP A 37 37.68 56.69 24.63
N ILE A 38 38.69 55.89 25.00
CA ILE A 38 39.94 56.08 25.77
C ILE A 38 39.73 56.51 27.25
N LYS A 39 39.88 55.56 28.20
CA LYS A 39 41.04 55.44 29.13
C LYS A 39 40.91 54.31 30.18
N ASN A 40 42.03 53.63 30.41
CA ASN A 40 42.28 52.72 31.54
C ASN A 40 42.24 53.45 32.89
N LEU A 41 42.04 52.69 33.98
CA LEU A 41 42.98 52.63 35.12
C LEU A 41 42.75 51.37 36.00
N ASP A 42 43.75 51.02 36.81
CA ASP A 42 44.04 49.65 37.24
C ASP A 42 43.41 49.14 38.56
N SER A 43 43.34 47.80 38.65
CA SER A 43 43.58 46.97 39.85
C SER A 43 42.67 47.05 41.09
N ILE A 44 41.86 46.00 41.31
CA ILE A 44 41.61 45.39 42.64
C ILE A 44 41.56 43.85 42.47
N SER A 45 42.11 43.10 43.42
CA SER A 45 42.11 41.63 43.48
C SER A 45 41.11 41.10 44.52
N ALA A 46 40.27 40.11 44.16
CA ALA A 46 39.76 39.09 45.09
C ALA A 46 39.11 37.87 44.37
N THR A 47 39.53 36.68 44.81
CA THR A 47 38.96 35.30 44.70
C THR A 47 37.53 35.06 44.15
N PRO A 48 37.30 33.96 43.37
CA PRO A 48 35.98 33.54 42.87
C PRO A 48 35.25 32.51 43.77
N LEU A 49 33.91 32.50 43.74
CA LEU A 49 33.00 31.49 44.29
C LEU A 49 31.57 31.69 43.67
N PRO A 50 30.65 30.72 43.70
CA PRO A 50 30.40 29.88 42.52
C PRO A 50 29.02 30.11 41.85
N THR A 51 28.93 29.81 40.56
CA THR A 51 27.67 29.86 39.80
C THR A 51 26.76 28.67 40.14
N THR A 52 25.51 28.95 40.52
CA THR A 52 24.48 27.94 40.74
C THR A 52 23.88 27.44 39.43
N THR A 53 24.08 26.16 39.09
CA THR A 53 23.38 25.49 38.00
C THR A 53 22.08 24.88 38.51
N SER A 54 20.93 25.32 37.98
CA SER A 54 19.65 24.63 38.20
C SER A 54 19.57 23.36 37.35
N VAL A 55 19.20 22.25 37.97
CA VAL A 55 19.06 20.95 37.31
C VAL A 55 17.74 20.87 36.54
N VAL A 56 17.83 20.64 35.23
CA VAL A 56 16.75 20.02 34.44
C VAL A 56 17.29 18.72 33.90
N GLN A 57 16.85 17.59 34.45
CA GLN A 57 17.21 16.27 33.92
C GLN A 57 16.51 16.07 32.57
N ASN A 58 17.31 15.85 31.52
CA ASN A 58 16.83 15.41 30.22
C ASN A 58 17.65 14.19 29.80
N LEU A 59 17.14 12.99 30.10
CA LEU A 59 17.81 11.74 29.75
C LEU A 59 17.50 11.37 28.29
N LYS A 60 18.27 11.93 27.36
CA LYS A 60 18.46 11.32 26.03
C LYS A 60 19.80 10.58 26.01
N ALA A 61 19.77 9.28 26.29
CA ALA A 61 20.88 8.40 25.96
C ALA A 61 20.85 8.15 24.44
N ARG A 62 21.71 8.85 23.69
CA ARG A 62 22.00 8.53 22.30
C ARG A 62 23.26 7.66 22.30
N GLN A 63 23.16 6.41 21.85
CA GLN A 63 24.35 5.63 21.53
C GLN A 63 24.83 6.09 20.14
N ASP A 64 26.02 6.67 20.08
CA ASP A 64 26.65 7.02 18.81
C ASP A 64 27.18 5.74 18.15
N ILE A 65 26.65 5.43 16.96
CA ILE A 65 27.19 4.36 16.11
C ILE A 65 28.41 4.92 15.38
N VAL A 66 29.58 4.40 15.73
CA VAL A 66 30.84 4.71 15.03
C VAL A 66 30.93 3.81 13.80
N TYR A 67 31.00 4.43 12.61
CA TYR A 67 31.37 3.73 11.38
C TYR A 67 32.87 3.87 11.15
N GLU A 68 33.58 2.74 11.05
CA GLU A 68 35.01 2.71 10.73
C GLU A 68 35.20 2.59 9.21
N THR A 69 35.60 3.68 8.56
CA THR A 69 35.88 3.71 7.11
C THR A 69 37.31 3.22 6.84
N VAL A 70 37.45 1.96 6.44
CA VAL A 70 38.74 1.41 5.99
C VAL A 70 38.99 1.80 4.53
N TYR A 71 40.03 2.62 4.30
CA TYR A 71 40.50 2.94 2.95
C TYR A 71 41.51 1.90 2.47
N VAL A 72 41.20 1.22 1.37
CA VAL A 72 42.16 0.37 0.64
C VAL A 72 42.71 1.17 -0.53
N THR A 73 43.96 1.63 -0.41
CA THR A 73 44.70 2.21 -1.54
C THR A 73 45.13 1.11 -2.50
N GLN A 74 44.69 1.19 -3.76
CA GLN A 74 45.35 0.48 -4.87
C GLN A 74 46.30 1.43 -5.58
N GLU A 75 47.53 0.99 -5.81
CA GLU A 75 48.51 1.73 -6.60
C GLU A 75 48.18 1.59 -8.11
N GLN A 76 48.15 2.73 -8.81
CA GLN A 76 48.07 2.77 -10.27
C GLN A 76 49.44 2.46 -10.89
N PRO A 77 49.56 1.49 -11.83
CA PRO A 77 50.80 1.28 -12.56
C PRO A 77 51.05 2.42 -13.56
N THR A 78 52.28 2.93 -13.60
CA THR A 78 52.71 3.94 -14.58
C THR A 78 52.85 3.36 -15.99
N PRO A 79 52.51 4.12 -17.06
CA PRO A 79 52.64 3.64 -18.43
C PRO A 79 54.09 3.71 -18.94
N ALA A 80 54.49 2.67 -19.68
CA ALA A 80 55.71 2.60 -20.49
C ALA A 80 55.40 1.81 -21.78
N PRO A 81 56.15 2.01 -22.89
CA PRO A 81 55.57 2.03 -24.23
C PRO A 81 55.53 0.68 -24.97
N ASP A 82 54.71 0.68 -26.03
CA ASP A 82 54.49 -0.32 -27.08
C ASP A 82 55.56 -1.41 -27.25
N ASN A 83 55.11 -2.67 -27.23
CA ASN A 83 55.51 -3.70 -28.19
C ASN A 83 54.43 -4.80 -28.25
N GLU A 84 54.36 -5.49 -29.40
CA GLU A 84 53.35 -6.51 -29.66
C GLU A 84 53.64 -7.87 -29.02
N ASP A 85 52.62 -8.72 -29.12
CA ASP A 85 52.57 -10.18 -28.99
C ASP A 85 52.08 -10.77 -27.65
N SER A 86 51.64 -12.01 -27.77
CA SER A 86 50.50 -12.62 -27.10
C SER A 86 50.91 -13.44 -25.89
N ASP A 87 50.07 -13.46 -24.84
CA ASP A 87 49.66 -14.73 -24.21
C ASP A 87 48.54 -14.52 -23.17
N VAL A 88 47.52 -15.39 -23.20
CA VAL A 88 46.37 -15.34 -22.27
C VAL A 88 46.50 -16.45 -21.23
N VAL A 89 46.76 -16.07 -19.98
CA VAL A 89 46.71 -16.99 -18.82
C VAL A 89 45.47 -16.70 -17.99
N THR A 90 44.47 -17.58 -18.06
CA THR A 90 43.28 -17.53 -17.21
C THR A 90 43.53 -18.24 -15.87
N VAL A 91 43.46 -17.49 -14.77
CA VAL A 91 43.45 -18.05 -13.40
C VAL A 91 42.01 -18.09 -12.88
N THR A 92 41.48 -19.29 -12.68
CA THR A 92 40.15 -19.50 -12.06
C THR A 92 40.31 -19.68 -10.55
N VAL A 93 39.71 -18.80 -9.75
CA VAL A 93 39.64 -18.97 -8.28
C VAL A 93 38.35 -19.72 -7.94
N GLY A 94 38.48 -20.93 -7.40
CA GLY A 94 37.35 -21.73 -6.96
C GLY A 94 36.84 -21.34 -5.57
N ILE A 95 35.52 -21.38 -5.39
CA ILE A 95 34.85 -21.28 -4.07
C ILE A 95 34.09 -22.58 -3.81
N ASN A 96 34.39 -23.22 -2.68
CA ASN A 96 33.84 -24.52 -2.31
C ASN A 96 32.40 -24.40 -1.79
N GLN A 97 31.49 -25.22 -2.33
CA GLN A 97 30.13 -25.41 -1.83
C GLN A 97 30.00 -26.83 -1.21
N PRO A 98 29.33 -27.00 -0.05
CA PRO A 98 29.04 -28.33 0.48
C PRO A 98 28.06 -29.10 -0.41
N ALA A 99 28.31 -30.39 -0.61
CA ALA A 99 27.57 -31.22 -1.57
C ALA A 99 26.15 -31.55 -1.14
N ALA A 100 25.21 -31.50 -2.10
CA ALA A 100 23.93 -32.21 -2.02
C ALA A 100 24.09 -33.63 -2.60
N THR A 101 23.56 -34.63 -1.90
CA THR A 101 23.70 -36.04 -2.29
C THR A 101 22.77 -36.41 -3.43
N SER A 102 23.32 -37.11 -4.43
CA SER A 102 22.62 -37.52 -5.66
C SER A 102 21.75 -38.76 -5.51
N GLU A 103 20.56 -38.71 -6.11
CA GLU A 103 19.71 -39.86 -6.46
C GLU A 103 20.29 -40.68 -7.64
N PRO A 104 20.13 -42.02 -7.69
CA PRO A 104 20.37 -42.84 -8.88
C PRO A 104 19.06 -43.17 -9.63
N ALA A 105 19.12 -43.13 -10.96
CA ALA A 105 17.94 -43.23 -11.83
C ALA A 105 17.53 -44.68 -12.22
N ALA A 106 16.27 -44.77 -12.63
CA ALA A 106 15.69 -45.67 -13.65
C ALA A 106 15.60 -47.19 -13.41
N VAL A 107 14.36 -47.69 -13.46
CA VAL A 107 14.02 -48.99 -14.08
C VAL A 107 12.81 -48.79 -15.00
N THR A 108 12.95 -49.23 -16.25
CA THR A 108 11.90 -49.26 -17.27
C THR A 108 11.15 -50.59 -17.22
N THR A 109 9.82 -50.57 -17.38
CA THR A 109 9.08 -51.76 -17.86
C THR A 109 7.84 -51.33 -18.64
N SER A 110 7.57 -52.03 -19.74
CA SER A 110 6.47 -51.78 -20.67
C SER A 110 5.34 -52.80 -20.47
N ASP A 111 4.09 -52.38 -20.59
CA ASP A 111 3.07 -52.99 -21.48
C ASP A 111 1.81 -52.09 -21.49
N SER A 112 1.30 -51.64 -22.63
CA SER A 112 0.54 -52.38 -23.67
C SER A 112 -0.86 -52.78 -23.22
N THR A 113 -1.90 -52.02 -23.62
CA THR A 113 -2.99 -52.48 -24.52
C THR A 113 -4.04 -51.38 -24.77
N SER A 114 -4.73 -51.49 -25.92
CA SER A 114 -5.66 -50.49 -26.50
C SER A 114 -7.13 -50.86 -26.32
N SER A 115 -8.02 -50.02 -26.89
CA SER A 115 -9.47 -50.15 -27.17
C SER A 115 -10.34 -49.34 -26.19
N ASP A 116 -11.01 -48.24 -26.55
CA ASP A 116 -11.90 -47.91 -27.70
C ASP A 116 -13.33 -48.49 -27.59
N SER A 117 -14.31 -47.75 -28.13
CA SER A 117 -15.78 -47.99 -28.21
C SER A 117 -16.69 -47.11 -27.34
N THR A 118 -16.93 -45.90 -27.85
CA THR A 118 -18.24 -45.29 -28.18
C THR A 118 -19.60 -45.79 -27.61
N ALA A 119 -20.48 -44.78 -27.43
CA ALA A 119 -21.92 -44.71 -27.75
C ALA A 119 -23.01 -45.04 -26.69
N SER A 120 -23.86 -44.02 -26.49
CA SER A 120 -25.34 -44.01 -26.42
C SER A 120 -26.13 -45.13 -25.72
N ASP A 121 -27.10 -44.76 -24.89
CA ASP A 121 -28.45 -44.42 -25.39
C ASP A 121 -29.29 -43.64 -24.33
N SER A 122 -30.57 -43.43 -24.64
CA SER A 122 -31.44 -42.33 -24.25
C SER A 122 -32.61 -42.78 -23.33
N THR A 123 -33.68 -41.98 -23.28
CA THR A 123 -35.07 -42.30 -22.86
C THR A 123 -35.43 -42.16 -21.36
N THR A 124 -36.62 -41.70 -20.93
CA THR A 124 -37.64 -40.73 -21.45
C THR A 124 -38.74 -40.52 -20.39
N SER A 125 -39.51 -39.42 -20.48
CA SER A 125 -40.89 -39.23 -19.92
C SER A 125 -41.05 -39.08 -18.40
N ASP A 126 -42.09 -38.44 -17.83
CA ASP A 126 -43.30 -37.80 -18.40
C ASP A 126 -43.86 -36.67 -17.49
N SER A 127 -44.80 -35.88 -18.05
CA SER A 127 -46.03 -35.26 -17.51
C SER A 127 -46.38 -35.21 -15.99
N SER A 128 -47.27 -34.34 -15.49
CA SER A 128 -47.87 -33.03 -15.86
C SER A 128 -48.93 -32.63 -14.81
N THR A 129 -49.57 -31.44 -14.93
CA THR A 129 -50.81 -30.97 -14.21
C THR A 129 -50.74 -30.67 -12.69
N THR A 130 -51.60 -29.86 -12.05
CA THR A 130 -52.37 -28.61 -12.36
C THR A 130 -52.87 -27.99 -11.03
N SER A 131 -53.37 -26.74 -11.09
CA SER A 131 -54.29 -26.09 -10.13
C SER A 131 -53.68 -25.43 -8.88
N ASP A 132 -54.30 -24.45 -8.22
CA ASP A 132 -55.13 -23.26 -8.52
C ASP A 132 -55.64 -22.74 -7.14
N SER A 133 -55.86 -21.42 -6.98
CA SER A 133 -56.60 -20.82 -5.83
C SER A 133 -56.00 -20.97 -4.41
N SER A 134 -56.22 -20.08 -3.43
CA SER A 134 -57.13 -18.91 -3.34
C SER A 134 -56.60 -17.81 -2.41
N SER A 135 -57.18 -16.61 -2.57
CA SER A 135 -57.02 -15.43 -1.71
C SER A 135 -57.55 -15.63 -0.27
N SER A 136 -56.97 -14.92 0.69
CA SER A 136 -57.72 -14.44 1.86
C SER A 136 -57.29 -13.02 2.23
N SER A 137 -58.23 -12.23 2.72
CA SER A 137 -58.07 -10.81 3.02
C SER A 137 -58.64 -10.49 4.40
N THR A 138 -57.89 -9.71 5.19
CA THR A 138 -58.40 -9.02 6.38
C THR A 138 -57.72 -7.66 6.48
N SER A 139 -58.49 -6.61 6.23
CA SER A 139 -58.12 -5.25 6.61
C SER A 139 -58.34 -5.07 8.11
N ASP A 140 -57.47 -4.33 8.78
CA ASP A 140 -57.90 -3.46 9.87
C ASP A 140 -56.99 -2.23 9.96
N SER A 141 -57.62 -1.06 10.09
CA SER A 141 -56.94 0.24 10.12
C SER A 141 -57.02 0.85 11.51
N VAL A 142 -55.88 1.24 12.09
CA VAL A 142 -55.86 2.17 13.24
C VAL A 142 -54.72 3.18 13.13
N ALA A 143 -55.15 4.44 13.04
CA ALA A 143 -54.52 5.72 13.39
C ALA A 143 -52.98 5.84 13.53
N ALA A 144 -52.42 6.84 12.84
CA ALA A 144 -51.02 7.25 12.92
C ALA A 144 -50.76 8.37 13.96
N THR A 145 -49.45 8.71 14.12
CA THR A 145 -48.86 10.00 14.61
C THR A 145 -48.30 9.98 16.05
N PRO A 146 -47.07 10.49 16.34
CA PRO A 146 -45.87 10.59 15.49
C PRO A 146 -44.55 10.13 16.16
N SER A 147 -43.53 9.94 15.32
CA SER A 147 -42.08 10.17 15.55
C SER A 147 -41.45 9.90 16.94
N GLN A 148 -40.63 8.85 16.99
CA GLN A 148 -39.28 8.96 17.57
C GLN A 148 -38.25 8.31 16.62
N SER A 149 -37.01 8.79 16.70
CA SER A 149 -35.91 8.54 15.78
C SER A 149 -35.60 7.06 15.57
N SER A 150 -35.53 6.66 14.30
CA SER A 150 -35.00 5.37 13.88
C SER A 150 -33.49 5.30 14.11
N ASP A 151 -33.07 4.62 15.18
CA ASP A 151 -31.74 4.03 15.22
C ASP A 151 -31.63 3.04 14.06
N ASN A 152 -30.71 3.30 13.13
CA ASN A 152 -30.40 2.33 12.07
C ASN A 152 -29.92 1.05 12.74
N THR A 153 -30.71 -0.01 12.59
CA THR A 153 -30.36 -1.33 13.12
C THR A 153 -29.12 -1.82 12.39
N ALA A 154 -27.96 -1.72 13.06
CA ALA A 154 -26.74 -2.33 12.60
C ALA A 154 -26.98 -3.83 12.37
N SER A 155 -26.54 -4.35 11.23
CA SER A 155 -26.49 -5.80 11.01
C SER A 155 -25.63 -6.39 12.12
N SER A 156 -26.26 -7.12 13.04
CA SER A 156 -25.59 -7.56 14.26
C SER A 156 -24.63 -8.68 13.94
N ASN A 157 -23.35 -8.34 13.78
CA ASN A 157 -22.27 -9.33 13.75
C ASN A 157 -22.37 -10.20 15.01
N THR A 158 -22.61 -11.51 14.83
CA THR A 158 -23.00 -12.43 15.92
C THR A 158 -21.94 -12.58 17.01
N ASN A 159 -20.70 -12.23 16.70
CA ASN A 159 -19.53 -12.31 17.58
C ASN A 159 -19.11 -10.96 18.20
N GLY A 160 -19.81 -9.85 17.86
CA GLY A 160 -19.52 -8.52 18.40
C GLY A 160 -18.15 -7.94 18.04
N PHE A 161 -17.49 -8.46 17.00
CA PHE A 161 -16.22 -7.94 16.51
C PHE A 161 -16.43 -6.62 15.74
N PRO A 162 -15.61 -5.57 15.94
CA PRO A 162 -15.78 -4.29 15.26
C PRO A 162 -15.66 -4.41 13.74
N ILE A 163 -16.56 -3.74 13.00
CA ILE A 163 -16.64 -3.81 11.53
C ILE A 163 -15.88 -2.62 10.91
N PRO A 164 -14.98 -2.80 9.93
CA PRO A 164 -14.35 -1.71 9.18
C PRO A 164 -15.34 -1.07 8.19
N ASP A 165 -15.15 0.22 7.90
CA ASP A 165 -15.96 0.91 6.88
C ASP A 165 -15.67 0.37 5.47
N THR A 166 -14.39 0.03 5.20
CA THR A 166 -13.91 -0.50 3.91
C THR A 166 -12.96 -1.69 4.11
N VAL A 167 -13.03 -2.70 3.22
CA VAL A 167 -12.08 -3.82 3.13
C VAL A 167 -11.39 -3.85 1.77
N SER A 168 -10.14 -4.28 1.69
CA SER A 168 -9.50 -4.57 0.39
C SER A 168 -10.08 -5.83 -0.25
N TYR A 169 -10.24 -5.85 -1.56
CA TYR A 169 -10.73 -7.01 -2.31
C TYR A 169 -9.93 -7.23 -3.59
N SER A 170 -9.58 -8.50 -3.85
CA SER A 170 -8.83 -8.96 -5.01
C SER A 170 -9.59 -10.12 -5.67
N PRO A 171 -9.94 -10.07 -6.97
CA PRO A 171 -10.74 -11.09 -7.65
C PRO A 171 -9.90 -12.30 -8.10
N TYR A 172 -9.04 -12.81 -7.20
CA TYR A 172 -8.11 -13.90 -7.47
C TYR A 172 -8.47 -15.17 -6.68
N ASN A 173 -8.39 -16.30 -7.35
CA ASN A 173 -8.34 -17.62 -6.71
C ASN A 173 -6.91 -17.93 -6.22
N ASP A 174 -6.77 -18.88 -5.30
CA ASP A 174 -5.50 -19.28 -4.69
C ASP A 174 -4.41 -19.69 -5.72
N ASP A 175 -4.82 -20.19 -6.89
CA ASP A 175 -3.95 -20.57 -8.00
C ASP A 175 -3.53 -19.40 -8.92
N SER A 176 -3.86 -18.16 -8.52
CA SER A 176 -3.74 -16.93 -9.31
C SER A 176 -4.65 -16.83 -10.55
N SER A 177 -5.61 -17.75 -10.74
CA SER A 177 -6.66 -17.57 -11.75
C SER A 177 -7.63 -16.46 -11.35
N CYS A 178 -8.27 -15.85 -12.34
CA CYS A 178 -9.28 -14.82 -12.11
C CYS A 178 -10.62 -15.45 -11.72
N LYS A 179 -11.26 -14.91 -10.68
CA LYS A 179 -12.62 -15.29 -10.30
C LYS A 179 -13.63 -14.94 -11.39
N THR A 180 -14.62 -15.81 -11.54
CA THR A 180 -15.82 -15.57 -12.36
C THR A 180 -16.72 -14.52 -11.72
N SER A 181 -17.69 -13.98 -12.48
CA SER A 181 -18.65 -12.99 -11.95
C SER A 181 -19.49 -13.54 -10.79
N ASP A 182 -19.81 -14.84 -10.80
CA ASP A 182 -20.58 -15.47 -9.72
C ASP A 182 -19.73 -15.68 -8.46
N GLU A 183 -18.45 -16.03 -8.59
CA GLU A 183 -17.51 -16.09 -7.46
C GLU A 183 -17.28 -14.70 -6.85
N VAL A 184 -17.10 -13.67 -7.68
CA VAL A 184 -17.04 -12.26 -7.23
C VAL A 184 -18.33 -11.88 -6.51
N TYR A 185 -19.50 -12.18 -7.07
CA TYR A 185 -20.79 -11.90 -6.42
C TYR A 185 -20.89 -12.58 -5.04
N ASN A 186 -20.42 -13.82 -4.90
CA ASN A 186 -20.44 -14.54 -3.62
C ASN A 186 -19.50 -13.91 -2.59
N ASP A 187 -18.27 -13.54 -2.97
CA ASP A 187 -17.33 -12.82 -2.10
C ASP A 187 -17.92 -11.47 -1.63
N LEU A 188 -18.44 -10.67 -2.57
CA LEU A 188 -19.02 -9.36 -2.27
C LEU A 188 -20.28 -9.49 -1.42
N SER A 189 -21.11 -10.52 -1.64
CA SER A 189 -22.27 -10.82 -0.80
C SER A 189 -21.85 -11.16 0.63
N LYS A 190 -20.72 -11.88 0.79
CA LYS A 190 -20.15 -12.19 2.10
C LYS A 190 -19.63 -10.93 2.79
N ILE A 191 -18.91 -10.05 2.09
CA ILE A 191 -18.49 -8.72 2.59
C ILE A 191 -19.71 -7.92 3.08
N ALA A 192 -20.73 -7.77 2.24
CA ALA A 192 -21.95 -7.03 2.59
C ALA A 192 -22.70 -7.65 3.79
N SER A 193 -22.71 -8.98 3.91
CA SER A 193 -23.35 -9.68 5.04
C SER A 193 -22.75 -9.33 6.41
N PHE A 194 -21.47 -8.96 6.45
CA PHE A 194 -20.78 -8.50 7.66
C PHE A 194 -21.09 -7.04 8.03
N GLY A 195 -21.89 -6.32 7.23
CA GLY A 195 -22.18 -4.89 7.42
C GLY A 195 -21.09 -3.95 6.90
N ILE A 196 -20.09 -4.47 6.18
CA ILE A 196 -19.07 -3.65 5.50
C ILE A 196 -19.73 -2.93 4.32
N SER A 197 -19.49 -1.62 4.19
CA SER A 197 -20.20 -0.76 3.23
C SER A 197 -19.45 -0.50 1.92
N SER A 198 -18.15 -0.79 1.89
CA SER A 198 -17.25 -0.36 0.84
C SER A 198 -16.11 -1.37 0.64
N ILE A 199 -15.62 -1.47 -0.59
CA ILE A 199 -14.43 -2.26 -0.94
C ILE A 199 -13.35 -1.37 -1.58
N ARG A 200 -12.08 -1.76 -1.44
CA ARG A 200 -10.96 -1.22 -2.22
C ARG A 200 -10.45 -2.26 -3.20
N VAL A 201 -10.42 -1.91 -4.48
CA VAL A 201 -9.87 -2.72 -5.57
C VAL A 201 -8.55 -2.09 -6.01
N TYR A 202 -7.57 -2.88 -6.44
CA TYR A 202 -6.22 -2.39 -6.76
C TYR A 202 -6.04 -1.94 -8.20
N GLY A 203 -6.72 -2.58 -9.15
CA GLY A 203 -6.51 -2.37 -10.58
C GLY A 203 -7.74 -2.76 -11.40
N THR A 204 -7.55 -2.83 -12.72
CA THR A 204 -8.58 -3.17 -13.72
C THR A 204 -8.35 -4.56 -14.32
N ASP A 205 -7.53 -5.36 -13.65
CA ASP A 205 -7.17 -6.74 -13.94
C ASP A 205 -8.32 -7.71 -13.65
N CYS A 206 -8.20 -8.95 -14.16
CA CYS A 206 -9.21 -10.01 -14.02
C CYS A 206 -10.64 -9.64 -14.45
N ASN A 207 -10.78 -8.73 -15.41
CA ASN A 207 -12.07 -8.18 -15.86
C ASN A 207 -12.87 -7.53 -14.71
N SER A 208 -12.19 -7.01 -13.68
CA SER A 208 -12.81 -6.41 -12.48
C SER A 208 -13.89 -5.39 -12.81
N ILE A 209 -13.70 -4.55 -13.83
CA ILE A 209 -14.71 -3.56 -14.26
C ILE A 209 -16.04 -4.22 -14.68
N SER A 210 -16.01 -5.40 -15.32
CA SER A 210 -17.23 -6.09 -15.75
C SER A 210 -17.74 -7.15 -14.77
N THR A 211 -17.03 -7.39 -13.66
CA THR A 211 -17.40 -8.39 -12.63
C THR A 211 -17.64 -7.79 -11.25
N ILE A 212 -16.77 -6.90 -10.76
CA ILE A 212 -16.88 -6.27 -9.45
C ILE A 212 -17.93 -5.16 -9.48
N GLU A 213 -17.78 -4.17 -10.37
CA GLU A 213 -18.65 -2.98 -10.44
C GLU A 213 -20.16 -3.32 -10.50
N PRO A 214 -20.64 -4.16 -11.45
CA PRO A 214 -22.07 -4.49 -11.50
C PRO A 214 -22.54 -5.34 -10.32
N ASN A 215 -21.67 -6.08 -9.63
CA ASN A 215 -22.06 -6.88 -8.46
C ASN A 215 -22.05 -6.06 -7.17
N ALA A 216 -21.10 -5.14 -6.98
CA ALA A 216 -21.12 -4.17 -5.90
C ALA A 216 -22.36 -3.28 -5.96
N ALA A 217 -22.72 -2.80 -7.17
CA ALA A 217 -23.94 -2.01 -7.39
C ALA A 217 -25.21 -2.77 -6.97
N LYS A 218 -25.35 -4.06 -7.33
CA LYS A 218 -26.48 -4.92 -6.89
C LYS A 218 -26.55 -5.07 -5.36
N LEU A 219 -25.39 -5.09 -4.70
CA LEU A 219 -25.25 -5.34 -3.26
C LEU A 219 -25.23 -4.06 -2.42
N GLY A 220 -25.28 -2.88 -3.05
CA GLY A 220 -25.22 -1.58 -2.38
C GLY A 220 -23.83 -1.20 -1.83
N LEU A 221 -22.79 -1.96 -2.18
CA LEU A 221 -21.40 -1.66 -1.81
C LEU A 221 -20.87 -0.46 -2.60
N LYS A 222 -20.02 0.34 -1.96
CA LYS A 222 -19.21 1.38 -2.63
C LYS A 222 -17.83 0.88 -2.99
N ILE A 223 -17.18 1.55 -3.95
CA ILE A 223 -15.87 1.13 -4.47
C ILE A 223 -14.86 2.28 -4.37
N ASN A 224 -13.73 2.02 -3.70
CA ASN A 224 -12.47 2.69 -3.95
C ASN A 224 -11.78 1.96 -5.11
N GLN A 225 -11.86 2.49 -6.32
CA GLN A 225 -11.31 1.84 -7.51
C GLN A 225 -9.86 2.28 -7.73
N GLY A 226 -8.96 1.31 -7.70
CA GLY A 226 -7.54 1.50 -7.89
C GLY A 226 -7.09 1.39 -9.35
N PHE A 227 -5.95 1.97 -9.63
CA PHE A 227 -5.25 1.84 -10.90
C PHE A 227 -3.78 1.51 -10.60
N TRP A 228 -3.47 0.22 -10.50
CA TRP A 228 -2.15 -0.26 -10.11
C TRP A 228 -1.07 0.09 -11.15
N ILE A 229 -0.05 0.83 -10.70
CA ILE A 229 1.14 1.16 -11.48
C ILE A 229 2.25 0.21 -11.04
N GLY A 230 2.64 -0.70 -11.94
CA GLY A 230 3.65 -1.73 -11.70
C GLY A 230 4.89 -1.58 -12.59
N PRO A 231 5.66 -2.66 -12.81
CA PRO A 231 6.84 -2.68 -13.67
C PRO A 231 6.62 -2.21 -15.13
N SER A 232 5.38 -2.14 -15.59
CA SER A 232 5.00 -1.62 -16.90
C SER A 232 4.92 -0.08 -16.96
N GLY A 233 5.17 0.62 -15.86
CA GLY A 233 5.24 2.08 -15.79
C GLY A 233 3.87 2.77 -15.76
N VAL A 234 3.88 4.11 -15.66
CA VAL A 234 2.67 4.92 -15.46
C VAL A 234 1.62 4.81 -16.56
N ASP A 235 1.99 4.46 -17.80
CA ASP A 235 1.05 4.41 -18.92
C ASP A 235 0.26 3.09 -18.96
N SER A 236 0.63 2.10 -18.14
CA SER A 236 -0.07 0.80 -18.09
C SER A 236 -1.51 0.87 -17.58
N ILE A 237 -1.89 1.97 -16.92
CA ILE A 237 -3.24 2.18 -16.39
C ILE A 237 -4.17 2.89 -17.37
N ASP A 238 -3.67 3.46 -18.46
CA ASP A 238 -4.45 4.37 -19.30
C ASP A 238 -5.64 3.69 -19.97
N SER A 239 -5.50 2.41 -20.38
CA SER A 239 -6.63 1.62 -20.87
C SER A 239 -7.67 1.35 -19.79
N GLY A 240 -7.23 0.96 -18.59
CA GLY A 240 -8.12 0.70 -17.46
C GLY A 240 -8.94 1.94 -17.04
N VAL A 241 -8.31 3.12 -17.06
CA VAL A 241 -9.01 4.40 -16.81
C VAL A 241 -10.10 4.65 -17.87
N GLN A 242 -9.81 4.38 -19.14
CA GLN A 242 -10.80 4.52 -20.22
C GLN A 242 -11.90 3.45 -20.13
N ASP A 243 -11.56 2.22 -19.77
CA ASP A 243 -12.53 1.13 -19.59
C ASP A 243 -13.51 1.46 -18.45
N LEU A 244 -13.05 2.05 -17.34
CA LEU A 244 -13.92 2.50 -16.26
C LEU A 244 -14.84 3.64 -16.73
N ILE A 245 -14.30 4.64 -17.42
CA ILE A 245 -15.08 5.78 -17.97
C ILE A 245 -16.15 5.27 -18.94
N ASN A 246 -15.79 4.32 -19.81
CA ASN A 246 -16.71 3.70 -20.77
C ASN A 246 -17.79 2.88 -20.06
N TRP A 247 -17.43 2.08 -19.04
CA TRP A 247 -18.38 1.32 -18.24
C TRP A 247 -19.36 2.24 -17.50
N VAL A 248 -18.87 3.27 -16.81
CA VAL A 248 -19.75 4.24 -16.13
C VAL A 248 -20.73 4.88 -17.10
N LYS A 249 -20.23 5.34 -18.26
CA LYS A 249 -21.04 6.02 -19.28
C LYS A 249 -22.08 5.10 -19.93
N ASN A 250 -21.70 3.89 -20.30
CA ASN A 250 -22.51 3.01 -21.16
C ASN A 250 -23.37 2.04 -20.35
N GLU A 251 -22.85 1.50 -19.24
CA GLU A 251 -23.47 0.45 -18.44
C GLU A 251 -24.08 1.00 -17.13
N ASN A 252 -23.43 2.00 -16.49
CA ASN A 252 -23.93 2.63 -15.25
C ASN A 252 -24.68 3.96 -15.47
N GLY A 253 -25.16 4.23 -16.69
CA GLY A 253 -25.98 5.40 -17.01
C GLY A 253 -25.31 6.76 -16.84
N GLY A 254 -23.98 6.81 -16.74
CA GLY A 254 -23.19 8.01 -16.41
C GLY A 254 -23.13 8.33 -14.91
N ASP A 255 -23.66 7.47 -14.03
CA ASP A 255 -23.61 7.69 -12.58
C ASP A 255 -22.25 7.24 -12.01
N TRP A 256 -21.55 8.19 -11.39
CA TRP A 256 -20.31 7.92 -10.66
C TRP A 256 -20.55 7.59 -9.18
N GLY A 257 -21.79 7.61 -8.70
CA GLY A 257 -22.17 7.41 -7.29
C GLY A 257 -21.83 6.04 -6.69
N LEU A 258 -21.38 5.07 -7.50
CA LEU A 258 -20.83 3.81 -7.02
C LEU A 258 -19.46 3.99 -6.32
N PHE A 259 -18.69 5.00 -6.72
CA PHE A 259 -17.31 5.20 -6.27
C PHE A 259 -17.21 6.17 -5.09
N THR A 260 -16.35 5.85 -4.13
CA THR A 260 -15.98 6.74 -3.01
C THR A 260 -14.78 7.61 -3.35
N THR A 261 -13.78 7.02 -4.00
CA THR A 261 -12.49 7.64 -4.34
C THR A 261 -11.85 6.82 -5.47
N LEU A 262 -10.97 7.44 -6.26
CA LEU A 262 -10.18 6.75 -7.28
C LEU A 262 -8.69 6.84 -6.91
N THR A 263 -8.04 5.68 -6.73
CA THR A 263 -6.67 5.58 -6.21
C THR A 263 -5.69 5.29 -7.35
N ILE A 264 -4.85 6.25 -7.71
CA ILE A 264 -3.90 6.15 -8.82
C ILE A 264 -2.54 5.69 -8.29
N GLY A 265 -2.15 4.46 -8.60
CA GLY A 265 -0.97 3.80 -8.02
C GLY A 265 -1.23 3.22 -6.62
N ASN A 266 -0.53 2.14 -6.31
CA ASN A 266 -0.40 1.60 -4.96
C ASN A 266 1.05 1.14 -4.79
N GLU A 267 1.79 1.84 -3.94
CA GLU A 267 3.21 1.57 -3.66
C GLU A 267 4.06 1.59 -4.94
N ALA A 268 3.75 2.52 -5.85
CA ALA A 268 4.43 2.68 -7.12
C ALA A 268 5.83 3.29 -6.93
N ILE A 269 5.99 4.20 -5.96
CA ILE A 269 7.29 4.73 -5.54
C ILE A 269 8.01 3.70 -4.67
N TYR A 270 7.35 3.16 -3.65
CA TYR A 270 7.97 2.19 -2.74
C TYR A 270 8.42 0.90 -3.45
N GLY A 271 7.66 0.42 -4.44
CA GLY A 271 8.04 -0.69 -5.32
C GLY A 271 9.15 -0.35 -6.32
N GLY A 272 9.60 0.90 -6.39
CA GLY A 272 10.67 1.36 -7.29
C GLY A 272 10.27 1.41 -8.77
N PHE A 273 8.97 1.45 -9.09
CA PHE A 273 8.49 1.44 -10.47
C PHE A 273 8.53 2.83 -11.11
N VAL A 274 8.36 3.89 -10.30
CA VAL A 274 8.30 5.29 -10.73
C VAL A 274 8.89 6.21 -9.65
N ASP A 275 9.37 7.40 -10.02
CA ASP A 275 9.66 8.46 -9.06
C ASP A 275 8.42 9.30 -8.73
N GLY A 276 8.48 10.10 -7.65
CA GLY A 276 7.35 10.91 -7.20
C GLY A 276 6.91 12.01 -8.18
N SER A 277 7.81 12.56 -9.00
CA SER A 277 7.46 13.57 -10.02
C SER A 277 6.70 12.95 -11.19
N THR A 278 7.10 11.75 -11.59
CA THR A 278 6.45 10.93 -12.61
C THR A 278 5.06 10.47 -12.14
N LEU A 279 4.94 10.00 -10.89
CA LEU A 279 3.65 9.63 -10.30
C LEU A 279 2.71 10.84 -10.18
N LEU A 280 3.16 11.96 -9.61
CA LEU A 280 2.36 13.20 -9.48
C LEU A 280 1.85 13.70 -10.84
N SER A 281 2.70 13.63 -11.88
CA SER A 281 2.32 14.02 -13.24
C SER A 281 1.22 13.10 -13.83
N LYS A 282 1.32 11.78 -13.63
CA LYS A 282 0.25 10.84 -14.07
C LYS A 282 -1.03 11.06 -13.26
N ILE A 283 -0.96 11.26 -11.95
CA ILE A 283 -2.12 11.59 -11.09
C ILE A 283 -2.89 12.80 -11.65
N LYS A 284 -2.18 13.91 -11.94
CA LYS A 284 -2.80 15.12 -12.52
C LYS A 284 -3.46 14.85 -13.88
N SER A 285 -2.79 14.09 -14.75
CA SER A 285 -3.32 13.72 -16.09
C SER A 285 -4.59 12.87 -15.99
N VAL A 286 -4.58 11.82 -15.15
CA VAL A 286 -5.72 10.93 -14.93
C VAL A 286 -6.87 11.69 -14.25
N LYS A 287 -6.60 12.51 -13.23
CA LYS A 287 -7.60 13.36 -12.58
C LYS A 287 -8.27 14.33 -13.57
N SER A 288 -7.51 14.97 -14.46
CA SER A 288 -8.07 15.82 -15.52
C SER A 288 -8.99 15.05 -16.48
N THR A 289 -8.59 13.83 -16.85
CA THR A 289 -9.37 12.92 -17.71
C THR A 289 -10.67 12.50 -17.04
N LEU A 290 -10.61 12.08 -15.78
CA LEU A 290 -11.76 11.69 -14.96
C LEU A 290 -12.73 12.86 -14.74
N ARG A 291 -12.23 14.06 -14.43
CA ARG A 291 -13.05 15.28 -14.29
C ARG A 291 -13.77 15.63 -15.60
N SER A 292 -13.11 15.44 -16.75
CA SER A 292 -13.71 15.60 -18.08
C SER A 292 -14.78 14.56 -18.39
N ALA A 293 -14.69 13.36 -17.77
CA ALA A 293 -15.69 12.29 -17.85
C ALA A 293 -16.83 12.42 -16.80
N GLY A 294 -16.84 13.48 -16.00
CA GLY A 294 -17.89 13.76 -15.02
C GLY A 294 -17.60 13.29 -13.59
N TRP A 295 -16.46 12.65 -13.31
CA TRP A 295 -16.07 12.30 -11.94
C TRP A 295 -15.78 13.58 -11.13
N SER A 296 -16.52 13.81 -10.05
CA SER A 296 -16.32 14.95 -9.14
C SER A 296 -15.79 14.57 -7.75
N GLY A 297 -15.76 13.28 -7.41
CA GLY A 297 -15.25 12.78 -6.13
C GLY A 297 -13.72 12.76 -6.03
N SER A 298 -13.20 12.22 -4.93
CA SER A 298 -11.77 12.29 -4.61
C SER A 298 -10.88 11.46 -5.55
N VAL A 299 -9.65 11.93 -5.74
CA VAL A 299 -8.54 11.20 -6.35
C VAL A 299 -7.37 11.20 -5.36
N THR A 300 -6.74 10.05 -5.15
CA THR A 300 -5.55 9.92 -4.28
C THR A 300 -4.49 9.00 -4.90
N THR A 301 -3.40 8.78 -4.18
CA THR A 301 -2.46 7.67 -4.38
C THR A 301 -2.24 6.98 -3.04
N ALA A 302 -1.90 5.69 -3.06
CA ALA A 302 -1.66 4.90 -1.87
C ALA A 302 -0.16 4.58 -1.76
N GLU A 303 0.52 5.13 -0.76
CA GLU A 303 1.96 4.97 -0.55
C GLU A 303 2.28 4.86 0.95
N PRO A 304 3.42 4.25 1.34
CA PRO A 304 3.88 4.29 2.73
C PRO A 304 4.36 5.70 3.14
N PRO A 305 4.45 5.99 4.45
CA PRO A 305 4.94 7.27 4.96
C PRO A 305 6.27 7.73 4.37
N GLN A 306 7.19 6.80 4.10
CA GLN A 306 8.51 7.10 3.56
C GLN A 306 8.46 7.71 2.16
N SER A 307 7.57 7.26 1.27
CA SER A 307 7.44 7.84 -0.08
C SER A 307 7.06 9.33 -0.03
N TYR A 308 6.26 9.74 0.96
CA TYR A 308 5.91 11.14 1.16
C TYR A 308 7.06 11.95 1.77
N ILE A 309 7.89 11.35 2.63
CA ILE A 309 9.10 12.00 3.18
C ILE A 309 10.14 12.23 2.08
N ASP A 310 10.33 11.25 1.20
CA ASP A 310 11.30 11.31 0.11
C ASP A 310 10.83 12.20 -1.05
N PHE A 311 9.51 12.26 -1.30
CA PHE A 311 8.88 13.04 -2.36
C PHE A 311 7.71 13.91 -1.84
N PRO A 312 7.97 14.95 -1.02
CA PRO A 312 6.92 15.75 -0.38
C PRO A 312 6.02 16.51 -1.36
N ASP A 313 6.49 16.80 -2.57
CA ASP A 313 5.67 17.40 -3.64
C ASP A 313 4.44 16.54 -3.97
N LEU A 314 4.53 15.21 -3.85
CA LEU A 314 3.43 14.26 -4.11
C LEU A 314 2.18 14.56 -3.28
N CYS A 315 2.37 15.05 -2.05
CA CYS A 315 1.28 15.38 -1.13
C CYS A 315 1.13 16.86 -0.83
N THR A 316 2.16 17.69 -1.00
CA THR A 316 2.03 19.14 -0.79
C THR A 316 1.39 19.84 -1.99
N ASP A 317 1.45 19.25 -3.19
CA ASP A 317 0.72 19.71 -4.36
C ASP A 317 -0.79 19.38 -4.25
N THR A 318 -1.63 20.42 -4.24
CA THR A 318 -3.08 20.29 -4.08
C THR A 318 -3.83 19.97 -5.38
N ASP A 319 -3.18 20.12 -6.54
CA ASP A 319 -3.81 19.78 -7.82
C ASP A 319 -3.73 18.28 -8.09
N GLY A 320 -2.69 17.61 -7.58
CA GLY A 320 -2.47 16.15 -7.64
C GLY A 320 -3.52 15.37 -6.85
N ILE A 321 -3.17 14.92 -5.64
CA ILE A 321 -4.10 14.17 -4.77
C ILE A 321 -5.04 15.12 -4.02
N ASP A 322 -6.24 14.67 -3.67
CA ASP A 322 -7.22 15.43 -2.86
C ASP A 322 -6.98 15.23 -1.34
N TYR A 323 -6.56 14.03 -0.93
CA TYR A 323 -6.06 13.69 0.41
C TYR A 323 -4.87 12.73 0.30
N VAL A 324 -4.09 12.60 1.39
CA VAL A 324 -2.91 11.71 1.47
C VAL A 324 -3.36 10.27 1.79
N GLY A 325 -3.14 9.33 0.87
CA GLY A 325 -3.48 7.92 1.05
C GLY A 325 -2.30 7.13 1.60
N LEU A 326 -2.43 6.68 2.85
CA LEU A 326 -1.34 6.05 3.59
C LEU A 326 -1.52 4.53 3.70
N ASN A 327 -0.55 3.78 3.18
CA ASN A 327 -0.40 2.36 3.47
C ASN A 327 0.52 2.20 4.69
N ALA A 328 0.02 1.61 5.78
CA ALA A 328 0.79 1.49 7.01
C ALA A 328 0.41 0.20 7.75
N HIS A 329 1.34 -0.76 7.84
CA HIS A 329 1.09 -2.06 8.46
C HIS A 329 1.92 -2.18 9.75
N PRO A 330 1.30 -2.18 10.95
CA PRO A 330 2.04 -2.23 12.21
C PRO A 330 2.92 -3.48 12.35
N TYR A 331 2.61 -4.56 11.64
CA TYR A 331 3.44 -5.76 11.61
C TYR A 331 4.89 -5.52 11.14
N PHE A 332 5.13 -4.58 10.21
CA PHE A 332 6.47 -4.36 9.68
C PHE A 332 7.37 -3.49 10.59
N ASP A 333 6.80 -2.81 11.60
CA ASP A 333 7.59 -2.20 12.68
C ASP A 333 7.89 -3.23 13.78
N ALA A 334 9.15 -3.63 13.87
CA ALA A 334 9.65 -4.57 14.89
C ALA A 334 9.41 -4.12 16.34
N ASN A 335 9.07 -2.85 16.58
CA ASN A 335 8.78 -2.31 17.93
C ASN A 335 7.29 -2.32 18.27
N SER A 336 6.42 -2.53 17.29
CA SER A 336 4.97 -2.50 17.41
C SER A 336 4.45 -3.84 17.95
N ALA A 337 3.91 -3.85 19.17
CA ALA A 337 3.19 -5.00 19.69
C ALA A 337 1.76 -5.00 19.15
N PRO A 338 1.07 -6.17 19.07
CA PRO A 338 -0.30 -6.25 18.56
C PRO A 338 -1.28 -5.24 19.20
N ALA A 339 -1.20 -5.04 20.51
CA ALA A 339 -2.05 -4.07 21.22
C ALA A 339 -1.77 -2.61 20.84
N ASP A 340 -0.56 -2.28 20.39
CA ASP A 340 -0.12 -0.93 20.02
C ASP A 340 -0.39 -0.60 18.54
N ALA A 341 -0.97 -1.53 17.77
CA ALA A 341 -1.21 -1.39 16.33
C ALA A 341 -1.96 -0.10 15.95
N GLY A 342 -2.97 0.33 16.74
CA GLY A 342 -3.66 1.61 16.55
C GLY A 342 -2.80 2.83 16.87
N ASN A 343 -1.95 2.76 17.91
CA ASN A 343 -1.01 3.83 18.27
C ASN A 343 0.06 4.02 17.17
N PHE A 344 0.52 2.93 16.56
CA PHE A 344 1.40 2.97 15.41
C PHE A 344 0.75 3.74 14.24
N LEU A 345 -0.50 3.44 13.88
CA LEU A 345 -1.18 4.17 12.79
C LEU A 345 -1.33 5.66 13.07
N LEU A 346 -1.66 6.03 14.31
CA LEU A 346 -1.75 7.43 14.71
C LEU A 346 -0.39 8.16 14.57
N SER A 347 0.73 7.50 14.89
CA SER A 347 2.06 8.09 14.69
C SER A 347 2.45 8.21 13.21
N GLN A 348 2.06 7.24 12.37
CA GLN A 348 2.30 7.32 10.92
C GLN A 348 1.45 8.44 10.27
N ILE A 349 0.23 8.66 10.75
CA ILE A 349 -0.62 9.80 10.35
C ILE A 349 0.03 11.13 10.77
N GLU A 350 0.54 11.26 12.00
CA GLU A 350 1.21 12.48 12.47
C GLU A 350 2.45 12.80 11.64
N ILE A 351 3.27 11.78 11.32
CA ILE A 351 4.42 11.92 10.42
C ILE A 351 3.97 12.43 9.04
N ALA A 352 3.00 11.76 8.40
CA ALA A 352 2.49 12.16 7.09
C ALA A 352 1.88 13.58 7.12
N GLN A 353 1.14 13.95 8.17
CA GLN A 353 0.62 15.31 8.34
C GLN A 353 1.75 16.34 8.44
N SER A 354 2.81 16.06 9.20
CA SER A 354 3.94 16.98 9.35
C SER A 354 4.69 17.23 8.04
N THR A 355 4.84 16.20 7.21
CA THR A 355 5.45 16.28 5.87
C THR A 355 4.54 16.97 4.85
N CYS A 356 3.24 16.65 4.89
CA CYS A 356 2.27 17.05 3.87
C CYS A 356 1.47 18.31 4.26
N ASN A 357 2.11 19.31 4.86
CA ASN A 357 1.50 20.61 5.22
C ASN A 357 0.18 20.51 6.02
N ASN A 358 0.08 19.53 6.93
CA ASN A 358 -1.11 19.22 7.74
C ASN A 358 -2.38 18.90 6.92
N ARG A 359 -2.23 18.37 5.70
CA ARG A 359 -3.36 17.89 4.89
C ARG A 359 -4.07 16.70 5.55
N ASN A 360 -5.30 16.45 5.09
CA ASN A 360 -6.04 15.25 5.45
C ASN A 360 -5.28 13.98 5.03
N VAL A 361 -5.13 13.04 5.96
CA VAL A 361 -4.49 11.73 5.76
C VAL A 361 -5.52 10.65 6.06
N GLN A 362 -5.60 9.64 5.21
CA GLN A 362 -6.46 8.47 5.41
C GLN A 362 -5.65 7.19 5.25
N ILE A 363 -5.93 6.18 6.08
CA ILE A 363 -5.31 4.86 5.95
C ILE A 363 -5.97 4.13 4.77
N THR A 364 -5.31 4.13 3.62
CA THR A 364 -5.72 3.41 2.41
C THR A 364 -5.38 1.94 2.45
N GLU A 365 -4.49 1.52 3.35
CA GLU A 365 -4.27 0.11 3.67
C GLU A 365 -3.65 -0.07 5.06
N THR A 366 -4.18 -1.02 5.81
CA THR A 366 -3.54 -1.53 7.01
C THR A 366 -4.02 -2.94 7.34
N GLY A 367 -3.19 -3.74 7.99
CA GLY A 367 -3.56 -5.08 8.41
C GLY A 367 -2.55 -5.69 9.36
N TYR A 368 -2.87 -6.88 9.87
CA TYR A 368 -1.97 -7.67 10.70
C TYR A 368 -2.10 -9.15 10.32
N PRO A 369 -1.00 -9.88 10.10
CA PRO A 369 -1.05 -11.26 9.64
C PRO A 369 -1.33 -12.25 10.79
N SER A 370 -2.09 -13.30 10.47
CA SER A 370 -2.50 -14.37 11.39
C SER A 370 -1.46 -15.48 11.56
N ALA A 371 -0.49 -15.55 10.65
CA ALA A 371 0.60 -16.54 10.64
C ALA A 371 1.83 -16.01 9.86
N GLY A 372 2.98 -16.61 10.11
CA GLY A 372 4.28 -16.26 9.51
C GLY A 372 5.39 -16.20 10.56
N ASN A 373 6.49 -15.53 10.24
CA ASN A 373 7.62 -15.35 11.16
C ASN A 373 7.37 -14.15 12.11
N THR A 374 7.98 -14.17 13.29
CA THR A 374 7.96 -13.00 14.20
C THR A 374 8.91 -11.91 13.69
N ASN A 375 8.45 -10.66 13.72
CA ASN A 375 9.26 -9.46 13.48
C ASN A 375 9.36 -8.63 14.77
N GLY A 376 10.40 -8.84 15.57
CA GLY A 376 10.57 -8.18 16.87
C GLY A 376 9.41 -8.46 17.84
N LYS A 377 8.61 -7.43 18.18
CA LYS A 377 7.39 -7.56 18.98
C LYS A 377 6.15 -7.95 18.16
N ALA A 378 6.22 -7.85 16.84
CA ALA A 378 5.12 -8.24 15.96
C ALA A 378 5.13 -9.76 15.74
N VAL A 379 4.36 -10.47 16.57
CA VAL A 379 4.20 -11.93 16.52
C VAL A 379 2.88 -12.26 15.80
N PRO A 380 2.91 -12.90 14.61
CA PRO A 380 1.68 -13.20 13.86
C PRO A 380 1.00 -14.47 14.38
N THR A 381 -0.16 -14.31 15.00
CA THR A 381 -1.08 -15.38 15.42
C THR A 381 -2.52 -14.89 15.24
N LYS A 382 -3.51 -15.80 15.20
CA LYS A 382 -4.94 -15.40 15.13
C LYS A 382 -5.35 -14.49 16.30
N ASP A 383 -4.92 -14.79 17.53
CA ASP A 383 -5.20 -13.97 18.71
C ASP A 383 -4.56 -12.57 18.62
N ASN A 384 -3.34 -12.49 18.08
CA ASN A 384 -2.64 -11.23 17.89
C ASN A 384 -3.21 -10.41 16.73
N GLN A 385 -3.64 -11.06 15.63
CA GLN A 385 -4.40 -10.41 14.56
C GLN A 385 -5.71 -9.82 15.11
N ALA A 386 -6.48 -10.60 15.88
CA ALA A 386 -7.71 -10.11 16.51
C ALA A 386 -7.46 -8.93 17.46
N THR A 387 -6.35 -8.96 18.21
CA THR A 387 -5.91 -7.86 19.10
C THR A 387 -5.51 -6.61 18.31
N ALA A 388 -4.71 -6.77 17.26
CA ALA A 388 -4.24 -5.69 16.40
C ALA A 388 -5.38 -5.03 15.64
N ILE A 389 -6.28 -5.81 15.02
CA ILE A 389 -7.42 -5.27 14.28
C ILE A 389 -8.37 -4.51 15.22
N LYS A 390 -8.63 -4.99 16.45
CA LYS A 390 -9.39 -4.22 17.46
C LYS A 390 -8.71 -2.88 17.80
N SER A 391 -7.39 -2.88 17.98
CA SER A 391 -6.61 -1.66 18.25
C SER A 391 -6.65 -0.67 17.07
N ILE A 392 -6.48 -1.17 15.84
CA ILE A 392 -6.59 -0.42 14.59
C ILE A 392 -7.98 0.23 14.46
N LEU A 393 -9.06 -0.56 14.51
CA LEU A 393 -10.41 -0.06 14.29
C LEU A 393 -10.85 0.91 15.40
N SER A 394 -10.42 0.68 16.66
CA SER A 394 -10.64 1.64 17.74
C SER A 394 -9.92 2.96 17.54
N ALA A 395 -8.67 2.95 17.06
CA ALA A 395 -7.89 4.17 16.83
C ALA A 395 -8.39 4.95 15.61
N MET A 396 -8.71 4.25 14.53
CA MET A 396 -9.20 4.82 13.26
C MET A 396 -10.72 5.15 13.29
N LYS A 397 -11.44 4.73 14.34
CA LYS A 397 -12.91 4.82 14.45
C LYS A 397 -13.59 4.15 13.25
N ASN A 398 -13.15 2.95 12.90
CA ASN A 398 -13.51 2.14 11.72
C ASN A 398 -13.15 2.75 10.34
N ASN A 399 -12.75 4.02 10.28
CA ASN A 399 -12.39 4.74 9.05
C ASN A 399 -10.96 4.41 8.59
N CYS A 400 -10.77 3.19 8.11
CA CYS A 400 -9.60 2.74 7.39
C CYS A 400 -10.00 1.65 6.38
N VAL A 401 -9.13 1.40 5.40
CA VAL A 401 -9.22 0.19 4.57
C VAL A 401 -8.48 -0.93 5.28
N LEU A 402 -9.21 -1.95 5.71
CA LEU A 402 -8.63 -3.12 6.35
C LEU A 402 -8.21 -4.15 5.30
N PHE A 403 -6.97 -4.63 5.40
CA PHE A 403 -6.34 -5.60 4.51
C PHE A 403 -6.16 -6.94 5.24
N THR A 404 -6.78 -8.04 4.81
CA THR A 404 -7.75 -8.25 3.71
C THR A 404 -8.80 -9.29 4.14
N LEU A 405 -9.95 -9.43 3.47
CA LEU A 405 -10.98 -10.36 3.96
C LEU A 405 -10.48 -11.82 3.96
N TYR A 406 -10.01 -12.29 2.81
CA TYR A 406 -9.51 -13.66 2.61
C TYR A 406 -7.98 -13.67 2.58
N ASP A 407 -7.39 -14.80 2.96
CA ASP A 407 -5.96 -15.03 2.78
C ASP A 407 -5.59 -15.05 1.29
N ASP A 408 -4.76 -14.12 0.84
CA ASP A 408 -4.29 -14.03 -0.55
C ASP A 408 -3.26 -15.14 -0.89
N LYS A 409 -3.66 -16.42 -0.93
CA LYS A 409 -2.73 -17.54 -1.19
C LYS A 409 -2.05 -17.47 -2.57
N TRP A 410 -2.64 -16.72 -3.51
CA TRP A 410 -2.07 -16.41 -4.83
C TRP A 410 -0.80 -15.54 -4.78
N LYS A 411 -0.56 -14.82 -3.68
CA LYS A 411 0.67 -14.05 -3.48
C LYS A 411 1.85 -14.98 -3.19
N THR A 412 3.06 -14.53 -3.49
CA THR A 412 4.26 -15.12 -2.89
C THR A 412 4.26 -14.87 -1.38
N PRO A 413 4.82 -15.76 -0.53
CA PRO A 413 4.83 -15.57 0.94
C PRO A 413 5.48 -14.25 1.42
N GLY A 414 6.34 -13.66 0.60
CA GLY A 414 6.98 -12.36 0.84
C GLY A 414 7.93 -12.34 2.04
N PRO A 415 8.33 -11.13 2.49
CA PRO A 415 9.11 -10.96 3.72
C PRO A 415 8.42 -11.66 4.89
N TYR A 416 9.19 -12.33 5.74
CA TYR A 416 8.69 -13.04 6.92
C TYR A 416 7.58 -14.10 6.69
N ASN A 417 7.29 -14.50 5.45
CA ASN A 417 6.23 -15.46 5.10
C ASN A 417 4.80 -15.01 5.53
N VAL A 418 4.50 -13.71 5.54
CA VAL A 418 3.21 -13.19 6.03
C VAL A 418 2.19 -12.82 4.95
N GLU A 419 2.59 -12.55 3.71
CA GLU A 419 1.72 -11.94 2.68
C GLU A 419 0.47 -12.77 2.37
N GLN A 420 0.58 -14.09 2.50
CA GLN A 420 -0.51 -15.03 2.28
C GLN A 420 -1.47 -15.16 3.48
N ASN A 421 -1.25 -14.44 4.59
CA ASN A 421 -1.88 -14.72 5.89
C ASN A 421 -2.56 -13.49 6.54
N PHE A 422 -2.88 -12.46 5.75
CA PHE A 422 -3.58 -11.24 6.20
C PHE A 422 -5.12 -11.35 6.20
N GLY A 423 -5.67 -12.48 5.77
CA GLY A 423 -7.10 -12.78 5.83
C GLY A 423 -7.62 -12.69 7.25
N PHE A 424 -8.75 -11.99 7.45
CA PHE A 424 -9.38 -11.81 8.75
C PHE A 424 -10.81 -12.37 8.85
N ILE A 425 -11.31 -13.05 7.81
CA ILE A 425 -12.69 -13.58 7.77
C ILE A 425 -13.07 -14.45 8.99
N ASP A 426 -12.11 -15.16 9.58
CA ASP A 426 -12.29 -15.99 10.78
C ASP A 426 -12.71 -15.19 12.04
N LEU A 427 -12.68 -13.85 12.00
CA LEU A 427 -13.06 -12.97 13.11
C LEU A 427 -14.56 -12.61 13.15
N TYR A 428 -15.35 -13.03 12.15
CA TYR A 428 -16.74 -12.61 11.93
C TYR A 428 -17.74 -13.77 11.94
#